data_AF-A6FAV7-F1
#
_entry.id   AF-A6FAV7-F1
#
_cell.length_a   1.000
_cell.length_b   1.000
_cell.length_c   1.000
_cell.angle_alpha   90.00
_cell.angle_beta   90.00
_cell.angle_gamma   90.00
#
_symmetry.space_group_name_H-M   'P 1'
#
loop_
_entity.id
_entity.type
_entity.pdbx_description
1 polymer ?
#
loop_
_entity_poly.entity_id
_entity_poly.type
_entity_poly.pdbx_seq_one_letter_code
_entity_poly.pdbx_strand_id
1 'polypeptide(L)'
;MLIKSNMRTLQRGSSVIELPVITFFMVILVLFIVRINQGISQKNQLDNLAYSLTSIVACERCDNTMLVSGSGSSTPTVKIISTELADYLLLVAQRHFNTLIEDSSAEIGLHVEQVVFDSSTQKSRLYDINAGAECLSRQRLLSLTDLSPIGTTPGLNAGQHAELFQVTLCIKGMSSIAEDFTPLFLLRFSDSFYQSSALLIGRAL
;
A
#
# COMPACT_ATOMS: atom_id res chain seq x y z
N MET A 1 83.77 3.48 -18.18
CA MET A 1 82.97 3.75 -16.97
C MET A 1 81.55 4.08 -17.45
N LEU A 2 80.63 3.10 -17.38
CA LEU A 2 79.37 3.14 -16.58
C LEU A 2 78.32 4.11 -17.14
N ILE A 3 77.04 3.82 -17.39
CA ILE A 3 76.11 2.69 -17.15
C ILE A 3 74.98 2.81 -18.19
N LYS A 4 74.58 1.67 -18.75
CA LYS A 4 73.38 1.48 -19.58
C LYS A 4 72.12 1.56 -18.68
N SER A 5 71.30 2.60 -18.80
CA SER A 5 70.01 2.66 -18.08
C SER A 5 68.94 1.88 -18.86
N ASN A 6 68.78 0.61 -18.51
CA ASN A 6 67.70 -0.22 -19.02
C ASN A 6 66.64 -0.35 -17.93
N MET A 7 65.73 0.63 -17.82
CA MET A 7 64.52 0.46 -17.02
C MET A 7 63.53 -0.38 -17.82
N ARG A 8 63.66 -1.70 -17.72
CA ARG A 8 62.55 -2.62 -17.96
C ARG A 8 61.96 -2.97 -16.60
N THR A 9 61.01 -2.17 -16.14
CA THR A 9 60.10 -2.57 -15.07
C THR A 9 59.30 -3.77 -15.57
N LEU A 10 59.65 -4.93 -15.03
CA LEU A 10 58.96 -6.19 -15.26
C LEU A 10 57.61 -6.09 -14.53
N GLN A 11 56.57 -5.63 -15.22
CA GLN A 11 55.19 -5.64 -14.71
C GLN A 11 54.69 -7.09 -14.68
N ARG A 12 55.07 -7.84 -13.64
CA ARG A 12 54.57 -9.19 -13.37
C ARG A 12 53.38 -9.12 -12.41
N GLY A 13 52.19 -9.42 -12.92
CA GLY A 13 51.31 -10.42 -12.30
C GLY A 13 50.32 -10.02 -11.20
N SER A 14 50.05 -8.73 -10.91
CA SER A 14 48.98 -8.36 -9.94
C SER A 14 47.57 -8.30 -10.54
N SER A 15 47.46 -8.03 -11.84
CA SER A 15 46.18 -7.78 -12.53
C SER A 15 45.22 -8.99 -12.52
N VAL A 16 45.74 -10.21 -12.41
CA VAL A 16 44.94 -11.44 -12.45
C VAL A 16 44.14 -11.66 -11.15
N ILE A 17 44.55 -11.05 -10.03
CA ILE A 17 43.88 -11.19 -8.72
C ILE A 17 42.94 -10.00 -8.45
N GLU A 18 43.30 -8.78 -8.87
CA GLU A 18 42.45 -7.61 -8.65
C GLU A 18 41.17 -7.61 -9.51
N LEU A 19 41.26 -8.09 -10.75
CA LEU A 19 40.12 -8.10 -11.67
C LEU A 19 38.94 -8.99 -11.20
N PRO A 20 39.14 -10.24 -10.73
CA PRO A 20 38.05 -11.05 -10.20
C PRO A 20 37.46 -10.51 -8.89
N VAL A 21 38.23 -9.78 -8.08
CA VAL A 21 37.71 -9.14 -6.87
C VAL A 21 36.79 -7.97 -7.25
N ILE A 22 37.21 -7.13 -8.20
CA ILE A 22 36.38 -6.01 -8.68
C ILE A 22 35.10 -6.51 -9.34
N THR A 23 35.17 -7.57 -10.17
CA THR A 23 33.97 -8.14 -10.80
C THR A 23 33.03 -8.74 -9.76
N PHE A 24 33.54 -9.39 -8.72
CA PHE A 24 32.73 -9.90 -7.61
C PHE A 24 31.97 -8.78 -6.89
N PHE A 25 32.65 -7.68 -6.54
CA PHE A 25 31.99 -6.51 -5.96
C PHE A 25 30.95 -5.89 -6.90
N MET A 26 31.24 -5.80 -8.20
CA MET A 26 30.27 -5.31 -9.19
C MET A 26 29.04 -6.22 -9.29
N VAL A 27 29.20 -7.54 -9.28
CA VAL A 27 28.08 -8.49 -9.29
C VAL A 27 27.22 -8.33 -8.04
N ILE A 28 27.83 -8.22 -6.85
CA ILE A 28 27.10 -7.96 -5.61
C ILE A 28 26.30 -6.65 -5.71
N LEU A 29 26.93 -5.59 -6.22
CA LEU A 29 26.31 -4.28 -6.34
C LEU A 29 25.13 -4.31 -7.32
N VAL A 30 25.28 -5.00 -8.46
CA VAL A 30 24.20 -5.19 -9.43
C VAL A 30 23.04 -5.98 -8.82
N LEU A 31 23.32 -7.10 -8.13
CA LEU A 31 22.29 -7.89 -7.46
C LEU A 31 21.55 -7.06 -6.40
N PHE A 32 22.28 -6.25 -5.63
CA PHE A 32 21.70 -5.35 -4.65
C PHE A 32 20.77 -4.31 -5.30
N ILE A 33 21.20 -3.66 -6.39
CA ILE A 33 20.36 -2.70 -7.13
C ILE A 33 19.10 -3.39 -7.68
N VAL A 34 19.23 -4.58 -8.28
CA VAL A 34 18.09 -5.33 -8.82
C VAL A 34 17.07 -5.64 -7.71
N ARG A 35 17.54 -6.09 -6.54
CA ARG A 35 16.67 -6.38 -5.39
C ARG A 35 15.96 -5.14 -4.86
N ILE A 36 16.65 -4.01 -4.75
CA ILE A 36 16.03 -2.73 -4.35
C ILE A 36 14.96 -2.32 -5.35
N ASN A 37 15.26 -2.39 -6.65
CA ASN A 37 14.30 -2.03 -7.69
C ASN A 37 13.06 -2.93 -7.68
N GLN A 38 13.22 -4.23 -7.41
CA GLN A 38 12.09 -5.14 -7.21
C GLN A 38 11.22 -4.72 -6.02
N GLY A 39 11.83 -4.40 -4.88
CA GLY A 39 11.11 -3.93 -3.69
C GLY A 39 10.36 -2.62 -3.93
N ILE A 40 10.97 -1.65 -4.62
CA ILE A 40 10.33 -0.37 -4.98
C ILE A 40 9.17 -0.60 -5.96
N SER A 41 9.35 -1.47 -6.95
CA SER A 41 8.28 -1.81 -7.91
C SER A 41 7.07 -2.43 -7.22
N GLN A 42 7.29 -3.38 -6.30
CA GLN A 42 6.23 -4.00 -5.51
C GLN A 42 5.53 -2.98 -4.60
N LYS A 43 6.28 -2.06 -3.99
CA LYS A 43 5.71 -0.95 -3.20
C LYS A 43 4.79 -0.06 -4.04
N ASN A 44 5.22 0.32 -5.25
CA ASN A 44 4.42 1.13 -6.16
C ASN A 44 3.15 0.41 -6.64
N GLN A 45 3.23 -0.90 -6.89
CA GLN A 45 2.06 -1.71 -7.23
C GLN A 45 1.05 -1.75 -6.06
N LEU A 46 1.53 -1.88 -4.82
CA LEU A 46 0.70 -1.80 -3.62
C LEU A 46 -0.02 -0.45 -3.50
N ASP A 47 0.72 0.66 -3.71
CA ASP A 47 0.17 2.02 -3.60
C ASP A 47 -0.89 2.29 -4.68
N ASN A 48 -0.64 1.86 -5.91
CA ASN A 48 -1.62 1.95 -6.99
C ASN A 48 -2.87 1.11 -6.69
N LEU A 49 -2.70 -0.11 -6.16
CA LEU A 49 -3.82 -0.98 -5.84
C LEU A 49 -4.64 -0.45 -4.67
N ALA A 50 -3.99 0.07 -3.62
CA ALA A 50 -4.67 0.74 -2.51
C ALA A 50 -5.53 1.89 -3.03
N TYR A 51 -4.98 2.73 -3.90
CA TYR A 51 -5.71 3.83 -4.51
C TYR A 51 -6.90 3.35 -5.36
N SER A 52 -6.70 2.35 -6.21
CA SER A 52 -7.77 1.77 -7.04
C SER A 52 -8.88 1.14 -6.21
N LEU A 53 -8.57 0.37 -5.17
CA LEU A 53 -9.58 -0.21 -4.29
C LEU A 53 -10.36 0.88 -3.54
N THR A 54 -9.66 1.90 -3.02
CA THR A 54 -10.33 3.02 -2.33
C THR A 54 -11.25 3.78 -3.28
N SER A 55 -10.84 3.95 -4.54
CA SER A 55 -11.68 4.53 -5.59
C SER A 55 -12.92 3.67 -5.87
N ILE A 56 -12.79 2.34 -5.93
CA ILE A 56 -13.92 1.43 -6.13
C ILE A 56 -14.91 1.52 -4.95
N VAL A 57 -14.43 1.51 -3.71
CA VAL A 57 -15.28 1.65 -2.52
C VAL A 57 -16.04 2.99 -2.54
N ALA A 58 -15.34 4.08 -2.86
CA ALA A 58 -15.97 5.38 -2.97
C ALA A 58 -16.97 5.45 -4.14
N CYS A 59 -16.70 4.78 -5.26
CA CYS A 59 -17.54 4.78 -6.46
C CYS A 59 -18.81 3.93 -6.30
N GLU A 60 -18.74 2.76 -5.65
CA GLU A 60 -19.93 1.97 -5.32
C GLU A 60 -20.91 2.79 -4.46
N ARG A 61 -20.40 3.69 -3.61
CA ARG A 61 -21.24 4.63 -2.88
C ARG A 61 -21.85 5.69 -3.80
N CYS A 62 -21.09 6.22 -4.76
CA CYS A 62 -21.57 7.22 -5.74
C CYS A 62 -22.69 6.70 -6.65
N ASP A 63 -22.60 5.46 -7.11
CA ASP A 63 -23.61 4.89 -8.02
C ASP A 63 -24.94 4.64 -7.28
N ASN A 64 -24.85 4.26 -6.00
CA ASN A 64 -26.02 4.06 -5.16
C ASN A 64 -26.68 5.36 -4.68
N THR A 65 -25.96 6.48 -4.55
CA THR A 65 -26.59 7.78 -4.21
C THR A 65 -27.34 8.38 -5.41
N MET A 66 -26.89 8.11 -6.64
CA MET A 66 -27.62 8.49 -7.85
C MET A 66 -28.92 7.70 -8.02
N LEU A 67 -28.95 6.41 -7.65
CA LEU A 67 -30.16 5.58 -7.76
C LEU A 67 -31.18 5.79 -6.63
N VAL A 68 -30.76 6.24 -5.44
CA VAL A 68 -31.67 6.53 -4.32
C VAL A 68 -32.35 7.90 -4.45
N SER A 69 -31.79 8.82 -5.24
CA SER A 69 -32.38 10.14 -5.48
C SER A 69 -33.66 10.09 -6.35
N GLY A 70 -34.02 8.92 -6.90
CA GLY A 70 -35.23 8.70 -7.72
C GLY A 70 -36.37 7.93 -7.05
N SER A 71 -36.19 7.40 -5.83
CA SER A 71 -37.22 6.62 -5.14
C SER A 71 -37.49 7.23 -3.77
N GLY A 72 -38.69 7.76 -3.57
CA GLY A 72 -39.13 8.53 -2.40
C GLY A 72 -39.23 7.74 -1.09
N SER A 73 -38.21 7.00 -0.67
CA SER A 73 -38.11 6.46 0.68
C SER A 73 -37.39 7.45 1.59
N SER A 74 -38.17 8.16 2.40
CA SER A 74 -37.73 9.07 3.45
C SER A 74 -37.06 8.32 4.61
N THR A 75 -35.82 7.90 4.44
CA THR A 75 -34.86 7.65 5.51
C THR A 75 -33.46 7.58 4.89
N PRO A 76 -32.50 8.46 5.26
CA PRO A 76 -31.12 8.31 4.83
C PRO A 76 -30.53 7.13 5.61
N THR A 77 -30.73 5.91 5.11
CA THR A 77 -29.99 4.76 5.62
C THR A 77 -28.53 4.99 5.27
N VAL A 78 -27.75 5.37 6.28
CA VAL A 78 -26.28 5.38 6.23
C VAL A 78 -25.85 3.99 5.76
N LYS A 79 -25.43 3.88 4.49
CA LYS A 79 -24.98 2.61 3.92
C LYS A 79 -23.53 2.42 4.37
N ILE A 80 -23.37 1.65 5.43
CA ILE A 80 -22.07 1.25 6.00
C ILE A 80 -21.41 0.26 5.03
N ILE A 81 -20.08 0.26 4.95
CA ILE A 81 -19.32 -0.76 4.21
C ILE A 81 -19.82 -2.15 4.61
N SER A 82 -20.12 -3.00 3.62
CA SER A 82 -20.49 -4.39 3.85
C SER A 82 -19.25 -5.29 3.94
N THR A 83 -19.35 -6.38 4.69
CA THR A 83 -18.30 -7.41 4.74
C THR A 83 -18.10 -8.06 3.37
N GLU A 84 -19.19 -8.23 2.60
CA GLU A 84 -19.13 -8.81 1.25
C GLU A 84 -18.28 -7.98 0.28
N LEU A 85 -18.36 -6.64 0.37
CA LEU A 85 -17.49 -5.76 -0.41
C LEU A 85 -16.02 -5.95 -0.03
N ALA A 86 -15.72 -6.03 1.27
CA ALA A 86 -14.35 -6.28 1.74
C ALA A 86 -13.81 -7.62 1.24
N ASP A 87 -14.64 -8.66 1.18
CA ASP A 87 -14.27 -9.97 0.64
C ASP A 87 -13.99 -9.91 -0.88
N TYR A 88 -14.80 -9.19 -1.65
CA TYR A 88 -14.52 -8.99 -3.09
C TYR A 88 -13.23 -8.19 -3.32
N LEU A 89 -12.98 -7.15 -2.53
CA LEU A 89 -11.74 -6.36 -2.61
C LEU A 89 -10.52 -7.21 -2.25
N LEU A 90 -10.63 -8.06 -1.24
CA LEU A 90 -9.59 -9.03 -0.86
C LEU A 90 -9.32 -9.98 -2.02
N LEU A 91 -10.35 -10.52 -2.67
CA LEU A 91 -10.21 -11.44 -3.79
C LEU A 91 -9.53 -10.78 -5.01
N VAL A 92 -9.83 -9.50 -5.27
CA VAL A 92 -9.13 -8.71 -6.29
C VAL A 92 -7.65 -8.53 -5.92
N ALA A 93 -7.35 -8.18 -4.67
CA ALA A 93 -5.97 -8.03 -4.19
C ALA A 93 -5.19 -9.35 -4.28
N GLN A 94 -5.80 -10.47 -3.87
CA GLN A 94 -5.22 -11.82 -3.98
C GLN A 94 -4.90 -12.18 -5.43
N ARG A 95 -5.81 -11.90 -6.37
CA ARG A 95 -5.55 -12.16 -7.80
C ARG A 95 -4.42 -11.30 -8.36
N HIS A 96 -4.33 -10.03 -7.95
CA HIS A 96 -3.28 -9.13 -8.43
C HIS A 96 -1.89 -9.54 -7.95
N PHE A 97 -1.80 -10.12 -6.75
CA PHE A 97 -0.55 -10.60 -6.14
C PHE A 97 -0.43 -12.12 -6.18
N ASN A 98 -1.20 -12.82 -7.01
CA ASN A 98 -1.23 -14.28 -7.06
C ASN A 98 0.15 -14.89 -7.30
N THR A 99 0.96 -14.25 -8.14
CA THR A 99 2.34 -14.67 -8.42
C THR A 99 3.29 -14.47 -7.24
N LEU A 100 3.02 -13.52 -6.33
CA LEU A 100 3.77 -13.38 -5.09
C LEU A 100 3.34 -14.44 -4.05
N ILE A 101 2.06 -14.79 -4.01
CA ILE A 101 1.47 -15.72 -3.04
C ILE A 101 1.76 -17.19 -3.42
N GLU A 102 1.80 -17.54 -4.70
CA GLU A 102 2.09 -18.93 -5.11
C GLU A 102 3.54 -19.34 -4.79
N ASP A 103 4.48 -18.39 -4.93
CA ASP A 103 5.91 -18.65 -4.75
C ASP A 103 6.40 -18.37 -3.31
N SER A 104 5.54 -17.90 -2.40
CA SER A 104 5.91 -17.61 -1.01
C SER A 104 4.79 -17.91 -0.01
N SER A 105 5.09 -18.16 1.26
CA SER A 105 4.08 -18.32 2.33
C SER A 105 3.40 -16.99 2.70
N ALA A 106 3.27 -16.06 1.76
CA ALA A 106 2.78 -14.72 2.00
C ALA A 106 1.25 -14.68 2.07
N GLU A 107 0.75 -14.00 3.08
CA GLU A 107 -0.68 -13.78 3.29
C GLU A 107 -1.04 -12.33 3.00
N ILE A 108 -2.16 -12.13 2.30
CA ILE A 108 -2.67 -10.79 2.00
C ILE A 108 -3.80 -10.46 2.96
N GLY A 109 -3.76 -9.24 3.48
CA GLY A 109 -4.84 -8.67 4.27
C GLY A 109 -5.31 -7.35 3.71
N LEU A 110 -6.54 -7.00 4.10
CA LEU A 110 -7.23 -5.79 3.75
C LEU A 110 -7.89 -5.23 5.02
N HIS A 111 -7.74 -3.94 5.26
CA HIS A 111 -8.44 -3.21 6.31
C HIS A 111 -9.12 -1.99 5.69
N VAL A 112 -10.44 -1.93 5.77
CA VAL A 112 -11.25 -0.84 5.23
C VAL A 112 -11.84 -0.05 6.38
N GLU A 113 -11.62 1.26 6.41
CA GLU A 113 -12.20 2.21 7.36
C GLU A 113 -13.14 3.17 6.60
N GLN A 114 -14.29 3.48 7.19
CA GLN A 114 -15.20 4.55 6.77
C GLN A 114 -15.56 5.40 7.97
N VAL A 115 -15.51 6.72 7.79
CA VAL A 115 -16.06 7.67 8.75
C VAL A 115 -17.29 8.32 8.17
N VAL A 116 -18.41 8.18 8.89
CA VAL A 116 -19.68 8.83 8.57
C VAL A 116 -19.97 9.89 9.62
N PHE A 117 -20.44 11.04 9.18
CA PHE A 117 -20.86 12.13 10.06
C PHE A 117 -22.38 12.15 10.21
N ASP A 118 -22.83 12.08 11.45
CA ASP A 118 -24.26 12.18 11.78
C ASP A 118 -24.69 13.66 11.64
N SER A 119 -25.57 13.95 10.69
CA SER A 119 -26.04 15.31 10.40
C SER A 119 -26.80 15.94 11.57
N SER A 120 -27.36 15.13 12.47
CA SER A 120 -28.13 15.62 13.63
C SER A 120 -27.25 15.94 14.83
N THR A 121 -26.17 15.18 15.03
CA THR A 121 -25.30 15.32 16.21
C THR A 121 -23.92 15.91 15.89
N GLN A 122 -23.59 16.08 14.61
CA GLN A 122 -22.27 16.48 14.11
C GLN A 122 -21.13 15.59 14.64
N LYS A 123 -21.46 14.36 15.06
CA LYS A 123 -20.48 13.39 15.55
C LYS A 123 -20.08 12.45 14.43
N SER A 124 -18.78 12.18 14.33
CA SER A 124 -18.23 11.14 13.48
C SER A 124 -18.43 9.76 14.11
N ARG A 125 -18.73 8.77 13.27
CA ARG A 125 -18.72 7.35 13.62
C ARG A 125 -17.78 6.62 12.69
N LEU A 126 -16.91 5.80 13.25
CA LEU A 126 -16.00 4.94 12.52
C LEU A 126 -16.66 3.58 12.30
N TYR A 127 -16.53 3.07 11.09
CA TYR A 127 -16.82 1.70 10.73
C TYR A 127 -15.57 1.09 10.11
N ASP A 128 -15.12 -0.02 10.65
CA ASP A 128 -13.92 -0.71 10.21
C ASP A 128 -14.20 -2.19 9.94
N ILE A 129 -13.61 -2.71 8.87
CA ILE A 129 -13.71 -4.11 8.47
C ILE A 129 -12.32 -4.61 8.10
N ASN A 130 -11.94 -5.75 8.67
CA ASN A 130 -10.75 -6.49 8.32
C ASN A 130 -11.11 -7.74 7.53
N ALA A 131 -10.35 -8.04 6.48
CA ALA A 131 -10.48 -9.24 5.67
C ALA A 131 -9.09 -9.84 5.38
N GLY A 132 -8.97 -11.17 5.45
CA GLY A 132 -7.69 -11.87 5.26
C GLY A 132 -6.76 -11.71 6.47
N ALA A 133 -5.46 -11.50 6.21
CA ALA A 133 -4.48 -11.27 7.28
C ALA A 133 -4.78 -9.97 8.05
N GLU A 134 -4.49 -9.94 9.36
CA GLU A 134 -4.74 -8.75 10.17
C GLU A 134 -3.88 -7.56 9.72
N CYS A 135 -4.46 -6.61 8.99
CA CYS A 135 -3.81 -5.35 8.66
C CYS A 135 -4.26 -4.26 9.61
N LEU A 136 -3.32 -3.43 10.04
CA LEU A 136 -3.64 -2.25 10.83
C LEU A 136 -3.27 -1.01 10.04
N SER A 137 -4.24 -0.12 9.89
CA SER A 137 -3.98 1.20 9.30
C SER A 137 -2.91 1.95 10.10
N ARG A 138 -1.92 2.54 9.42
CA ARG A 138 -0.85 3.32 10.08
C ARG A 138 -1.42 4.57 10.75
N GLN A 139 -2.45 5.15 10.16
CA GLN A 139 -3.15 6.32 10.70
C GLN A 139 -4.65 6.06 10.65
N ARG A 140 -5.27 6.00 11.84
CA ARG A 140 -6.71 5.75 11.95
C ARG A 140 -7.51 6.85 11.29
N LEU A 141 -8.53 6.46 10.54
CA LEU A 141 -9.36 7.41 9.79
C LEU A 141 -10.09 8.41 10.70
N LEU A 142 -10.43 8.02 11.93
CA LEU A 142 -11.05 8.91 12.92
C LEU A 142 -10.16 10.11 13.30
N SER A 143 -8.82 10.00 13.16
CA SER A 143 -7.89 11.11 13.39
C SER A 143 -7.79 12.09 12.22
N LEU A 144 -8.44 11.76 11.10
CA LEU A 144 -8.40 12.50 9.84
C LEU A 144 -9.74 13.19 9.53
N THR A 145 -10.65 13.26 10.52
CA THR A 145 -11.97 13.90 10.36
C THR A 145 -11.88 15.35 9.91
N ASP A 146 -10.80 16.05 10.26
CA ASP A 146 -10.55 17.44 9.88
C ASP A 146 -10.31 17.59 8.36
N LEU A 147 -9.97 16.50 7.66
CA LEU A 147 -9.84 16.47 6.20
C LEU A 147 -11.19 16.37 5.48
N SER A 148 -12.28 16.13 6.21
CA SER A 148 -13.63 16.09 5.64
C SER A 148 -14.07 17.50 5.25
N PRO A 149 -14.27 17.82 3.96
CA PRO A 149 -14.86 19.08 3.55
C PRO A 149 -16.29 19.20 4.07
N ILE A 150 -16.69 20.45 4.32
CA ILE A 150 -18.05 20.82 4.71
C ILE A 150 -18.73 21.41 3.48
N GLY A 151 -19.89 20.87 3.12
CA GLY A 151 -20.69 21.38 2.02
C GLY A 151 -21.17 22.81 2.30
N THR A 152 -21.16 23.64 1.25
CA THR A 152 -21.57 25.05 1.32
C THR A 152 -22.81 25.34 0.49
N THR A 153 -23.35 24.35 -0.24
CA THR A 153 -24.43 24.58 -1.18
C THR A 153 -25.81 24.47 -0.48
N PRO A 154 -26.57 25.58 -0.42
CA PRO A 154 -27.86 25.60 0.27
C PRO A 154 -28.87 24.69 -0.42
N GLY A 155 -29.62 23.93 0.36
CA GLY A 155 -30.62 22.98 -0.14
C GLY A 155 -30.06 21.65 -0.65
N LEU A 156 -28.74 21.48 -0.70
CA LEU A 156 -28.08 20.23 -1.09
C LEU A 156 -27.25 19.66 0.07
N ASN A 157 -26.18 20.35 0.47
CA ASN A 157 -25.21 19.82 1.45
C ASN A 157 -24.65 20.86 2.44
N ALA A 158 -25.27 22.04 2.54
CA ALA A 158 -24.83 23.08 3.47
C ALA A 158 -24.70 22.55 4.92
N GLY A 159 -23.48 22.62 5.48
CA GLY A 159 -23.18 22.18 6.85
C GLY A 159 -23.03 20.66 7.01
N GLN A 160 -23.03 19.90 5.92
CA GLN A 160 -22.80 18.46 5.94
C GLN A 160 -21.32 18.14 5.66
N HIS A 161 -20.76 17.24 6.47
CA HIS A 161 -19.42 16.71 6.27
C HIS A 161 -19.45 15.57 5.24
N ALA A 162 -18.47 15.56 4.33
CA ALA A 162 -18.26 14.43 3.44
C ALA A 162 -17.81 13.19 4.20
N GLU A 163 -18.28 12.02 3.78
CA GLU A 163 -17.77 10.74 4.30
C GLU A 163 -16.29 10.58 3.94
N LEU A 164 -15.51 9.95 4.82
CA LEU A 164 -14.12 9.60 4.52
C LEU A 164 -14.01 8.09 4.36
N PHE A 165 -13.14 7.65 3.47
CA PHE A 165 -12.83 6.24 3.23
C PHE A 165 -11.34 6.03 3.26
N GLN A 166 -10.91 4.90 3.81
CA GLN A 166 -9.52 4.49 3.77
C GLN A 166 -9.43 2.99 3.57
N VAL A 167 -8.66 2.56 2.57
CA VAL A 167 -8.34 1.15 2.37
C VAL A 167 -6.86 0.97 2.64
N THR A 168 -6.54 0.02 3.52
CA THR A 168 -5.19 -0.42 3.83
C THR A 168 -5.01 -1.84 3.34
N LEU A 169 -3.95 -2.09 2.58
CA LEU A 169 -3.50 -3.42 2.17
C LEU A 169 -2.20 -3.73 2.87
N CYS A 170 -2.04 -4.97 3.30
CA CYS A 170 -0.76 -5.47 3.77
C CYS A 170 -0.48 -6.86 3.23
N ILE A 171 0.80 -7.17 3.01
CA ILE A 171 1.28 -8.51 2.71
C ILE A 171 2.19 -8.94 3.85
N LYS A 172 1.81 -10.01 4.54
CA LYS A 172 2.57 -10.62 5.63
C LYS A 172 3.27 -11.88 5.15
N GLY A 173 4.27 -12.34 5.89
CA GLY A 173 4.88 -13.66 5.64
C GLY A 173 5.81 -13.72 4.43
N MET A 174 6.18 -12.58 3.84
CA MET A 174 7.27 -12.55 2.86
C MET A 174 8.60 -12.82 3.56
N SER A 175 9.21 -13.94 3.21
CA SER A 175 10.61 -14.25 3.52
C SER A 175 11.50 -13.21 2.84
N SER A 176 11.90 -12.17 3.58
CA SER A 176 12.74 -11.12 3.04
C SER A 176 14.10 -11.68 2.63
N ILE A 177 14.48 -11.51 1.35
CA ILE A 177 15.82 -11.30 0.73
C ILE A 177 17.01 -12.20 1.14
N ALA A 178 16.95 -12.98 2.21
CA ALA A 178 17.98 -13.89 2.70
C ALA A 178 17.27 -15.07 3.37
N GLU A 179 17.18 -16.20 2.66
CA GLU A 179 16.35 -17.36 3.02
C GLU A 179 16.70 -18.06 4.35
N ASP A 180 17.80 -17.73 5.05
CA ASP A 180 18.19 -18.49 6.27
C ASP A 180 18.59 -17.67 7.51
N PHE A 181 18.68 -16.33 7.43
CA PHE A 181 19.00 -15.50 8.60
C PHE A 181 18.28 -14.15 8.51
N THR A 182 16.98 -14.15 8.77
CA THR A 182 16.22 -12.91 8.95
C THR A 182 16.12 -12.60 10.44
N PRO A 183 16.98 -11.72 11.00
CA PRO A 183 16.78 -11.22 12.34
C PRO A 183 15.38 -10.58 12.47
N LEU A 184 14.74 -10.74 13.64
CA LEU A 184 13.38 -10.27 13.97
C LEU A 184 13.08 -8.81 13.56
N PHE A 185 14.11 -7.95 13.46
CA PHE A 185 13.94 -6.57 13.00
C PHE A 185 13.60 -6.46 11.50
N LEU A 186 14.09 -7.38 10.65
CA LEU A 186 13.80 -7.40 9.22
C LEU A 186 12.40 -7.93 8.92
N LEU A 187 11.87 -8.84 9.75
CA LEU A 187 10.47 -9.29 9.66
C LEU A 187 9.51 -8.13 9.91
N ARG A 188 9.74 -7.35 10.99
CA ARG A 188 8.96 -6.13 11.26
C ARG A 188 9.11 -5.08 10.17
N PHE A 189 10.30 -4.95 9.57
CA PHE A 189 10.50 -4.06 8.44
C PHE A 189 9.66 -4.51 7.25
N SER A 190 9.70 -5.80 6.88
CA SER A 190 8.90 -6.39 5.80
C SER A 190 7.41 -6.11 5.98
N ASP A 191 6.85 -6.44 7.14
CA ASP A 191 5.42 -6.23 7.43
C ASP A 191 5.01 -4.75 7.33
N SER A 192 5.89 -3.84 7.75
CA SER A 192 5.65 -2.39 7.68
C SER A 192 5.92 -1.78 6.30
N PHE A 193 6.76 -2.43 5.48
CA PHE A 193 7.19 -1.97 4.17
C PHE A 193 6.17 -2.37 3.11
N TYR A 194 5.66 -3.60 3.20
CA TYR A 194 4.62 -4.13 2.34
C TYR A 194 3.22 -3.83 2.86
N GLN A 195 3.05 -2.59 3.31
CA GLN A 195 1.79 -2.03 3.69
C GLN A 195 1.57 -0.73 2.91
N SER A 196 0.35 -0.56 2.40
CA SER A 196 -0.09 0.68 1.79
C SER A 196 -1.48 1.04 2.27
N SER A 197 -1.74 2.34 2.40
CA SER A 197 -3.04 2.88 2.75
C SER A 197 -3.35 4.04 1.82
N ALA A 198 -4.55 4.06 1.26
CA ALA A 198 -5.06 5.18 0.49
C ALA A 198 -6.32 5.72 1.16
N LEU A 199 -6.44 7.05 1.17
CA LEU A 199 -7.58 7.78 1.70
C LEU A 199 -8.31 8.47 0.55
N LEU A 200 -9.64 8.45 0.62
CA LEU A 200 -10.49 9.13 -0.35
C LEU A 200 -11.65 9.83 0.36
N ILE A 201 -11.96 11.03 -0.10
CA ILE A 201 -13.08 11.83 0.38
C ILE A 201 -14.30 11.46 -0.45
N GLY A 202 -15.34 10.96 0.21
CA GLY A 202 -16.63 10.66 -0.38
C GLY A 202 -17.23 11.88 -1.06
N ARG A 203 -17.79 11.67 -2.26
CA ARG A 203 -18.56 12.70 -2.96
C ARG A 203 -19.98 12.67 -2.42
N ALA A 204 -20.21 13.35 -1.30
CA ALA A 204 -21.56 13.73 -0.90
C ALA A 204 -21.96 14.93 -1.78
N LEU A 205 -22.88 14.72 -2.72
CA LEU A 205 -23.56 15.79 -3.45
C LEU A 205 -24.68 16.33 -2.58
#